data_AF-A0A6B3H675-F1
#
_entry.id   AF-A0A6B3H675-F1
#
_cell.length_a   1.000
_cell.length_b   1.000
_cell.length_c   1.000
_cell.angle_alpha   90.00
_cell.angle_beta   90.00
_cell.angle_gamma   90.00
#
_symmetry.space_group_name_H-M   'P 1'
#
loop_
_entity.id
_entity.type
_entity.pdbx_description
1 polymer ?
#
loop_
_entity_poly.entity_id
_entity_poly.type
_entity_poly.pdbx_seq_one_letter_code
_entity_poly.pdbx_strand_id
1 'polypeptide(L)'
;NLIGADRAVSVIIENSLNQNRQLKGKQVFELGIADAIFEGADFLEQSLVWTAAVLKGELAVERPEVDRGDAWDAAVARGRAIADSKVHGAA
;
A
#
# COMPACT_ATOMS: atom_id res chain seq x y z
N ASN A 1 7.87 -7.90 -0.21
CA ASN A 1 6.85 -6.89 -0.59
C ASN A 1 6.23 -6.33 0.68
N LEU A 2 5.73 -5.08 0.65
CA LEU A 2 5.24 -4.37 1.84
C LEU A 2 3.77 -4.68 2.15
N ILE A 3 2.91 -4.68 1.12
CA ILE A 3 1.45 -4.75 1.28
C ILE A 3 0.80 -6.00 0.66
N GLY A 4 1.60 -6.99 0.27
CA GLY A 4 1.10 -8.15 -0.49
C GLY A 4 0.91 -7.89 -1.99
N ALA A 5 0.88 -8.99 -2.74
CA ALA A 5 0.77 -8.94 -4.20
C ALA A 5 -0.57 -8.36 -4.65
N ASP A 6 -1.66 -8.76 -4.00
CA ASP A 6 -2.99 -8.32 -4.38
C ASP A 6 -3.18 -6.80 -4.20
N ARG A 7 -2.87 -6.26 -3.02
CA ARG A 7 -2.94 -4.80 -2.82
C ARG A 7 -1.97 -4.04 -3.74
N ALA A 8 -0.80 -4.60 -4.03
CA ALA A 8 0.15 -4.00 -4.97
C ALA A 8 -0.43 -3.93 -6.39
N VAL A 9 -1.15 -4.95 -6.87
CA VAL A 9 -1.84 -4.92 -8.16
C VAL A 9 -2.89 -3.80 -8.20
N SER A 10 -3.66 -3.64 -7.12
CA SER A 10 -4.64 -2.54 -7.07
C SER A 10 -3.98 -1.15 -7.10
N VAL A 11 -2.83 -0.96 -6.44
CA VAL A 11 -2.11 0.32 -6.42
C VAL A 11 -1.38 0.61 -7.73
N ILE A 12 -0.68 -0.38 -8.29
CA ILE A 12 0.26 -0.18 -9.41
C ILE A 12 -0.42 -0.36 -10.77
N ILE A 13 -1.36 -1.29 -10.90
CA ILE A 13 -2.00 -1.60 -12.18
C ILE A 13 -3.38 -0.94 -12.25
N GLU A 14 -4.27 -1.32 -11.33
CA GLU A 14 -5.66 -0.90 -11.38
C GLU A 14 -5.82 0.62 -11.24
N ASN A 15 -5.20 1.23 -10.23
CA ASN A 15 -5.27 2.67 -10.03
C ASN A 15 -4.65 3.45 -11.20
N SER A 16 -3.49 3.02 -11.70
CA SER A 16 -2.82 3.67 -12.83
C SER A 16 -3.63 3.62 -14.11
N LEU A 17 -4.33 2.51 -14.37
CA LEU A 17 -5.23 2.37 -15.52
C LEU A 17 -6.62 2.98 -15.28
N ASN A 18 -6.95 3.36 -14.04
CA ASN A 18 -8.17 4.05 -13.66
C ASN A 18 -7.91 5.54 -13.35
N GLN A 19 -7.47 6.29 -14.35
CA GLN A 19 -7.20 7.74 -14.28
C GLN A 19 -6.03 8.12 -13.36
N ASN A 20 -5.26 7.16 -12.83
CA ASN A 20 -4.06 7.36 -12.02
C ASN A 20 -4.24 8.38 -10.89
N ARG A 21 -5.35 8.28 -10.15
CA ARG A 21 -5.64 9.20 -9.04
C ARG A 21 -4.64 8.98 -7.91
N GLN A 22 -4.20 10.06 -7.29
CA GLN A 22 -3.30 9.97 -6.14
C GLN A 22 -4.05 9.41 -4.93
N LEU A 23 -3.40 8.49 -4.21
CA LEU A 23 -3.92 7.95 -2.96
C LEU A 23 -3.93 9.03 -1.88
N LYS A 24 -4.98 9.06 -1.07
CA LYS A 24 -5.06 9.91 0.12
C LYS A 24 -4.27 9.28 1.26
N GLY A 25 -3.77 10.11 2.20
CA GLY A 25 -2.99 9.64 3.36
C GLY A 25 -3.65 8.50 4.14
N LYS A 26 -4.97 8.59 4.38
CA LYS A 26 -5.74 7.52 5.03
C LYS A 26 -5.69 6.19 4.26
N GLN A 27 -5.80 6.24 2.92
CA GLN A 27 -5.73 5.04 2.09
C GLN A 27 -4.33 4.41 2.12
N VAL A 28 -3.28 5.24 2.11
CA VAL A 28 -1.88 4.79 2.22
C VAL A 28 -1.67 4.05 3.55
N PHE A 29 -2.20 4.59 4.65
CA PHE A 29 -2.14 3.96 5.96
C PHE A 29 -2.94 2.64 6.00
N GLU A 30 -4.20 2.63 5.55
CA GLU A 30 -5.05 1.43 5.53
C GLU A 30 -4.48 0.30 4.66
N LEU A 31 -3.79 0.64 3.57
CA LEU A 31 -3.11 -0.33 2.72
C LEU A 31 -1.89 -0.97 3.41
N GLY A 32 -1.35 -0.34 4.46
CA GLY A 32 -0.12 -0.75 5.15
C GLY A 32 1.14 -0.20 4.49
N ILE A 33 1.03 0.88 3.70
CA ILE A 33 2.17 1.54 3.06
C ILE A 33 2.87 2.49 4.05
N ALA A 34 2.09 3.14 4.93
CA ALA A 34 2.59 3.97 6.01
C ALA A 34 2.26 3.33 7.37
N ASP A 35 3.17 3.47 8.33
CA ASP A 35 3.04 2.90 9.67
C ASP A 35 2.35 3.84 10.68
N ALA A 36 2.19 5.12 10.32
CA ALA A 36 1.50 6.13 11.10
C ALA A 36 0.93 7.23 10.19
N ILE A 37 -0.07 7.96 10.70
CA ILE A 37 -0.67 9.11 10.04
C ILE A 37 -0.83 10.24 11.06
N PHE A 38 -0.43 11.45 10.67
CA PHE A 38 -0.49 12.65 11.50
C PHE A 38 -1.12 13.80 10.71
N GLU A 39 -1.65 14.78 11.43
CA GLU A 39 -2.20 15.98 10.82
C GLU A 39 -1.09 16.88 10.27
N GLY A 40 -1.42 17.68 9.26
CA GLY A 40 -0.41 18.53 8.60
C GLY A 40 0.16 19.61 9.53
N ALA A 41 -0.62 20.06 10.52
CA ALA A 41 -0.23 21.14 11.42
C ALA A 41 0.90 20.74 12.39
N ASP A 42 0.99 19.46 12.76
CA ASP A 42 1.94 18.93 13.75
C ASP A 42 2.78 17.76 13.20
N PHE A 43 2.70 17.48 11.90
CA PHE A 43 3.33 16.32 11.24
C PHE A 43 4.79 16.10 11.66
N LEU A 44 5.62 17.15 11.64
CA LEU A 44 7.05 17.03 11.97
C LEU A 44 7.26 16.67 13.44
N GLU A 45 6.57 17.35 14.34
CA GLU A 45 6.66 17.11 15.79
C GLU A 45 6.19 15.69 16.12
N GLN A 46 5.01 15.29 15.63
CA GLN A 46 4.46 13.95 15.85
C GLN A 46 5.34 12.85 15.23
N SER A 47 5.96 13.10 14.07
CA SER A 47 6.90 12.15 13.46
C SER A 47 8.12 11.91 14.33
N LEU A 48 8.65 12.95 14.98
CA LEU A 48 9.79 12.81 15.89
C LEU A 48 9.39 12.09 17.17
N VAL A 49 8.24 12.41 17.75
CA VAL A 49 7.69 11.74 18.93
C VAL A 49 7.46 10.25 18.65
N TRP A 50 6.81 9.92 17.53
CA TRP A 50 6.58 8.54 17.10
C TRP A 50 7.88 7.79 16.87
N THR A 51 8.85 8.42 16.19
CA THR A 51 10.17 7.81 15.94
C THR A 51 10.88 7.50 17.26
N ALA A 52 10.86 8.44 18.22
CA ALA A 52 11.45 8.22 19.53
C ALA A 52 10.78 7.06 20.29
N ALA A 53 9.45 6.96 20.25
CA ALA A 53 8.70 5.86 20.86
C ALA A 53 9.07 4.49 20.27
N VAL A 54 9.21 4.42 18.94
CA VAL A 54 9.67 3.20 18.24
C VAL A 54 11.10 2.83 18.67
N LEU A 55 12.02 3.79 18.65
CA LEU A 55 13.43 3.54 18.99
C LEU A 55 13.62 3.12 20.46
N LYS A 56 12.77 3.63 21.37
CA LYS A 56 12.76 3.22 22.78
C LYS A 56 12.06 1.89 23.03
N GLY A 57 11.37 1.33 22.03
CA GLY A 57 10.54 0.12 22.17
C GLY A 57 9.23 0.35 22.91
N GLU A 58 8.82 1.62 23.09
CA GLU A 58 7.53 1.99 23.68
C GLU A 58 6.38 1.76 22.69
N LEU A 59 6.68 1.80 21.39
CA LEU A 59 5.75 1.51 20.31
C LEU A 59 6.34 0.44 19.40
N ALA A 60 5.63 -0.67 19.22
CA ALA A 60 5.99 -1.71 18.26
C ALA A 60 5.24 -1.48 16.94
N VAL A 61 5.97 -1.52 15.82
CA VAL A 61 5.38 -1.48 14.48
C VAL A 61 5.06 -2.90 14.04
N GLU A 62 3.79 -3.27 14.12
CA GLU A 62 3.32 -4.58 13.66
C GLU A 62 3.05 -4.54 12.15
N ARG A 63 3.70 -5.45 11.41
CA ARG A 63 3.44 -5.65 9.99
C ARG A 63 2.77 -7.00 9.80
N PRO A 64 1.63 -7.08 9.10
CA PRO A 64 1.02 -8.36 8.80
C PRO A 64 1.97 -9.21 7.96
N GLU A 65 1.99 -10.52 8.21
CA GLU A 65 2.68 -11.42 7.31
C GLU A 65 2.08 -11.34 5.92
N VAL A 66 2.96 -11.31 4.93
CA VAL A 66 2.55 -11.23 3.53
C VAL A 66 2.48 -12.63 2.96
N ASP A 67 1.31 -12.98 2.41
CA ASP A 67 1.14 -14.23 1.67
C ASP A 67 2.04 -14.24 0.42
N ARG A 68 2.78 -15.33 0.28
CA ARG A 68 3.72 -15.62 -0.83
C ARG A 68 3.41 -16.93 -1.55
N GLY A 69 2.29 -17.58 -1.21
CA GLY A 69 1.82 -18.79 -1.88
C GLY A 69 0.91 -18.44 -3.07
N ASP A 70 -0.15 -19.23 -3.24
CA ASP A 70 -1.09 -19.17 -4.37
C ASP A 70 -1.71 -17.78 -4.58
N ALA A 71 -1.79 -16.95 -3.53
CA ALA A 71 -2.27 -15.58 -3.62
C ALA A 71 -1.41 -14.71 -4.56
N TRP A 72 -0.13 -15.04 -4.75
CA TRP A 72 0.74 -14.34 -5.68
C TRP A 72 0.29 -14.56 -7.12
N ASP A 73 0.11 -15.82 -7.52
CA ASP A 73 -0.32 -16.17 -8.88
C ASP A 73 -1.73 -15.65 -9.17
N ALA A 74 -2.62 -15.72 -8.18
CA ALA A 74 -3.95 -15.12 -8.27
C ALA A 74 -3.90 -13.60 -8.49
N ALA A 75 -3.03 -12.89 -7.76
CA ALA A 75 -2.86 -11.44 -7.93
C ALA A 75 -2.32 -11.10 -9.33
N VAL A 76 -1.32 -11.84 -9.83
CA VAL A 76 -0.77 -11.65 -11.18
C VAL A 76 -1.85 -11.89 -12.25
N ALA A 77 -2.62 -12.97 -12.12
CA ALA A 77 -3.72 -13.27 -13.02
C ALA A 77 -4.79 -12.16 -13.03
N ARG A 78 -5.15 -11.64 -11.84
CA ARG A 78 -6.06 -10.51 -11.70
C ARG A 78 -5.52 -9.24 -12.37
N GLY A 79 -4.25 -8.93 -12.15
CA GLY A 79 -3.59 -7.78 -12.75
C GLY A 79 -3.61 -7.81 -14.28
N ARG A 80 -3.32 -8.99 -14.87
CA ARG A 80 -3.42 -9.20 -16.32
C ARG A 80 -4.84 -8.96 -16.83
N ALA A 81 -5.84 -9.56 -16.19
CA ALA A 81 -7.23 -9.38 -16.60
C ALA A 81 -7.68 -7.91 -16.57
N ILE A 82 -7.29 -7.16 -15.54
CA ILE A 82 -7.56 -5.71 -15.45
C ILE A 82 -6.87 -4.97 -16.59
N ALA A 83 -5.58 -5.23 -16.82
CA ALA A 83 -4.84 -4.60 -17.90
C ALA A 83 -5.51 -4.85 -19.27
N ASP A 84 -5.77 -6.11 -19.60
CA ASP A 84 -6.38 -6.52 -20.87
C ASP A 84 -7.74 -5.83 -21.09
N SER A 85 -8.56 -5.73 -20.04
CA SER A 85 -9.87 -5.05 -20.10
C SER A 85 -9.77 -3.54 -20.39
N LYS A 86 -8.69 -2.88 -19.96
CA LYS A 86 -8.49 -1.44 -20.11
C LYS A 86 -7.87 -1.07 -21.45
N VAL A 87 -7.03 -1.96 -21.99
CA VAL A 87 -6.34 -1.74 -23.27
C VAL A 87 -6.94 -2.52 -24.43
N HIS A 88 -8.09 -3.19 -24.24
CA HIS A 88 -8.74 -4.04 -25.24
C HIS A 88 -7.82 -5.12 -25.82
N GLY A 89 -6.91 -5.67 -25.00
CA GLY A 89 -5.95 -6.70 -25.42
C GLY A 89 -4.84 -6.20 -26.36
N ALA A 90 -4.57 -4.88 -26.41
CA ALA A 90 -3.47 -4.31 -27.17
C ALA A 90 -2.08 -4.41 -26.47
N ALA A 91 -1.97 -5.18 -25.38
CA ALA A 91 -0.75 -5.39 -24.59
C ALA A 91 -0.06 -6.72 -24.91
#